data_AF-A0A4W3JV07-F1
#
_entry.id   AF-A0A4W3JV07-F1
#
_cell.length_a   1.000
_cell.length_b   1.000
_cell.length_c   1.000
_cell.angle_alpha   90.00
_cell.angle_beta   90.00
_cell.angle_gamma   90.00
#
_symmetry.space_group_name_H-M   'P 1'
#
loop_
_entity.id
_entity.type
_entity.pdbx_description
1 polymer ?
#
loop_
_entity_poly.entity_id
_entity_poly.type
_entity_poly.pdbx_seq_one_letter_code
_entity_poly.pdbx_strand_id
1 'polypeptide(L)'
;MDQTPVQTVETLAELVKKLHEIFSADKVNVEEVQNLMGSYKSNPVEWSKYAKLDKYRYTRNLVDEGNGKFNLMILCWGEGHGSSIHDHTDSHCFLKLLQGQLKETLFNWPDVKSKSQEMSKKWEKTLQENQCTYINGKISSMIKKKKKSPYLCCLLFVTLWNSIPHSLCLAPSLASFKTRLKTLLFDRAFSHPPTPTIPALHAS
;
A
#
# COMPACT_ATOMS: atom_id res chain seq x y z
N MET A 1 -20.34 30.08 1.46
CA MET A 1 -19.50 28.87 1.36
C MET A 1 -18.13 29.28 1.84
N ASP A 2 -17.79 28.90 3.06
CA ASP A 2 -16.51 29.25 3.67
C ASP A 2 -15.42 28.40 3.01
N GLN A 3 -14.57 29.04 2.21
CA GLN A 3 -13.43 28.37 1.58
C GLN A 3 -12.31 28.34 2.61
N THR A 4 -12.26 27.29 3.42
CA THR A 4 -11.08 27.00 4.24
C THR A 4 -9.86 26.90 3.31
N PRO A 5 -8.80 27.71 3.53
CA PRO A 5 -7.62 27.66 2.70
C PRO A 5 -7.00 26.27 2.74
N VAL A 6 -6.82 25.66 1.57
CA VAL A 6 -6.15 24.36 1.44
C VAL A 6 -4.72 24.54 1.91
N GLN A 7 -4.41 24.09 3.13
CA GLN A 7 -3.05 24.12 3.66
C GLN A 7 -2.14 23.27 2.76
N THR A 8 -1.25 23.94 2.03
CA THR A 8 -0.19 23.30 1.27
C THR A 8 0.87 22.78 2.22
N VAL A 9 1.30 21.53 2.02
CA VAL A 9 2.42 20.94 2.77
C VAL A 9 3.67 21.06 1.92
N GLU A 10 4.67 21.78 2.43
CA GLU A 10 5.85 22.13 1.65
C GLU A 10 6.93 21.04 1.70
N THR A 11 6.96 20.25 2.77
CA THR A 11 8.00 19.23 2.98
C THR A 11 7.45 17.90 3.50
N LEU A 12 8.17 16.80 3.25
CA LEU A 12 7.87 15.48 3.80
C LEU A 12 7.90 15.48 5.33
N ALA A 13 8.78 16.28 5.94
CA ALA A 13 8.85 16.40 7.39
C ALA A 13 7.59 17.07 7.96
N GLU A 14 7.10 18.12 7.31
CA GLU A 14 5.84 18.76 7.67
C GLU A 14 4.64 17.81 7.45
N LEU A 15 4.65 17.03 6.36
CA LEU A 15 3.63 16.00 6.12
C LEU A 15 3.57 15.01 7.29
N VAL A 16 4.73 14.46 7.68
CA VAL A 16 4.82 13.53 8.82
C VAL A 16 4.28 14.17 10.09
N LYS A 17 4.70 15.41 10.39
CA LYS A 17 4.23 16.13 11.58
C LYS A 17 2.70 16.28 11.60
N LYS A 18 2.09 16.72 10.49
CA LYS A 18 0.63 16.88 10.39
C LYS A 18 -0.12 15.55 10.44
N LEU A 19 0.47 14.47 9.91
CA LEU A 19 -0.08 13.12 10.08
C LEU A 19 -0.10 12.73 11.56
N HIS A 20 0.98 12.97 12.32
CA HIS A 20 0.98 12.75 13.78
C HIS A 20 -0.13 13.54 14.49
N GLU A 21 -0.38 14.79 14.09
CA GLU A 21 -1.45 15.63 14.63
C GLU A 21 -2.84 15.03 14.32
N ILE A 22 -3.14 14.72 13.06
CA ILE A 22 -4.43 14.12 12.65
C ILE A 22 -4.65 12.79 13.37
N PHE A 23 -3.65 11.92 13.39
CA PHE A 23 -3.77 10.61 14.03
C PHE A 23 -3.67 10.68 15.56
N SER A 24 -3.40 11.84 16.18
CA SER A 24 -3.48 11.97 17.64
C SER A 24 -4.92 11.82 18.14
N ALA A 25 -5.90 12.23 17.32
CA ALA A 25 -7.32 12.09 17.61
C ALA A 25 -7.81 10.63 17.58
N ASP A 26 -8.95 10.37 18.20
CA ASP A 26 -9.58 9.03 18.22
C ASP A 26 -10.37 8.71 16.95
N LYS A 27 -10.83 9.75 16.26
CA LYS A 27 -11.54 9.64 14.99
C LYS A 27 -10.71 10.32 13.92
N VAL A 28 -10.49 9.62 12.82
CA VAL A 28 -9.72 10.10 11.68
C VAL A 28 -10.68 10.35 10.52
N ASN A 29 -10.64 11.56 9.97
CA ASN A 29 -11.35 11.87 8.74
C ASN A 29 -10.51 11.41 7.53
N VAL A 30 -11.05 10.45 6.77
CA VAL A 30 -10.38 9.90 5.58
C VAL A 30 -10.12 10.98 4.53
N GLU A 31 -11.07 11.88 4.30
CA GLU A 31 -10.93 12.94 3.30
C GLU A 31 -9.84 13.93 3.69
N GLU A 32 -9.73 14.26 4.99
CA GLU A 32 -8.68 15.12 5.53
C GLU A 32 -7.29 14.53 5.29
N VAL A 33 -7.09 13.25 5.62
CA VAL A 33 -5.81 12.56 5.39
C VAL A 33 -5.49 12.48 3.89
N GLN A 34 -6.48 12.16 3.06
CA GLN A 34 -6.27 12.07 1.61
C GLN A 34 -5.92 13.44 1.01
N ASN A 35 -6.57 14.51 1.47
CA ASN A 35 -6.27 15.88 1.04
C ASN A 35 -4.89 16.33 1.51
N LEU A 36 -4.50 16.02 2.75
CA LEU A 36 -3.17 16.32 3.28
C LEU A 36 -2.07 15.59 2.50
N MET A 37 -2.24 14.28 2.29
CA MET A 37 -1.33 13.49 1.47
C MET A 37 -1.29 14.03 0.03
N GLY A 38 -2.44 14.46 -0.52
CA GLY A 38 -2.54 15.06 -1.85
C GLY A 38 -1.85 16.43 -1.98
N SER A 39 -1.83 17.23 -0.91
CA SER A 39 -1.30 18.61 -0.93
C SER A 39 0.23 18.65 -0.91
N TYR A 40 0.89 17.65 -0.34
CA TYR A 40 2.35 17.51 -0.41
C TYR A 40 2.81 17.38 -1.88
N LYS A 41 3.72 18.25 -2.33
CA LYS A 41 4.37 18.13 -3.63
C LYS A 41 5.64 17.29 -3.49
N SER A 42 5.69 16.19 -4.22
CA SER A 42 6.80 15.25 -4.18
C SER A 42 8.13 15.94 -4.49
N ASN A 43 9.09 15.78 -3.58
CA ASN A 43 10.45 16.29 -3.74
C ASN A 43 11.47 15.16 -3.54
N PRO A 44 12.15 14.69 -4.61
CA PRO A 44 13.14 13.61 -4.53
C PRO A 44 14.24 13.82 -3.49
N VAL A 45 14.63 15.05 -3.22
CA VAL A 45 15.66 15.37 -2.22
C VAL A 45 15.24 14.87 -0.83
N GLU A 46 13.95 14.91 -0.50
CA GLU A 46 13.45 14.59 0.83
C GLU A 46 13.28 13.08 1.05
N TRP A 47 12.82 12.36 0.02
CA TRP A 47 12.46 10.96 0.13
C TRP A 47 13.51 9.98 -0.40
N SER A 48 14.50 10.43 -1.17
CA SER A 48 15.49 9.55 -1.83
C SER A 48 16.26 8.66 -0.86
N LYS A 49 16.54 9.12 0.37
CA LYS A 49 17.16 8.32 1.43
C LYS A 49 16.37 7.06 1.81
N TYR A 50 15.06 7.03 1.56
CA TYR A 50 14.20 5.88 1.78
C TYR A 50 13.99 5.03 0.52
N ALA A 51 14.40 5.53 -0.66
CA ALA A 51 14.14 4.90 -1.95
C ALA A 51 15.13 3.74 -2.25
N LYS A 52 15.11 2.69 -1.43
CA LYS A 52 15.99 1.52 -1.60
C LYS A 52 15.37 0.58 -2.61
N LEU A 53 16.00 0.40 -3.76
CA LEU A 53 15.52 -0.50 -4.81
C LEU A 53 16.08 -1.92 -4.62
N ASP A 54 15.30 -2.91 -5.03
CA ASP A 54 15.73 -4.29 -5.20
C ASP A 54 15.51 -4.70 -6.66
N LYS A 55 16.36 -5.58 -7.19
CA LYS A 55 16.33 -5.97 -8.61
C LYS A 55 15.12 -6.86 -8.93
N TYR A 56 14.70 -7.70 -8.01
CA TYR A 56 13.78 -8.80 -8.26
C TYR A 56 12.37 -8.56 -7.72
N ARG A 57 12.24 -7.72 -6.68
CA ARG A 57 10.95 -7.42 -6.05
C ARG A 57 10.82 -5.96 -5.66
N TYR A 58 9.59 -5.49 -5.50
CA TYR A 58 9.36 -4.18 -4.93
C TYR A 58 9.78 -4.20 -3.45
N THR A 59 10.25 -3.06 -2.95
CA THR A 59 10.66 -2.92 -1.55
C THR A 59 9.65 -2.10 -0.77
N ARG A 60 9.70 -2.23 0.56
CA ARG A 60 8.86 -1.53 1.53
C ARG A 60 9.80 -0.88 2.53
N ASN A 61 9.93 0.44 2.47
CA ASN A 61 10.92 1.20 3.23
C ASN A 61 10.20 2.09 4.24
N LEU A 62 10.35 1.78 5.52
CA LEU A 62 9.74 2.55 6.59
C LEU A 62 10.31 3.98 6.63
N VAL A 63 9.41 4.96 6.68
CA VAL A 63 9.72 6.38 6.81
C VAL A 63 9.47 6.83 8.26
N ASP A 64 8.33 6.45 8.82
CA ASP A 64 7.89 6.84 10.17
C ASP A 64 6.98 5.76 10.76
N GLU A 65 7.20 5.39 12.04
CA GLU A 65 6.41 4.40 12.79
C GLU A 65 5.11 4.98 13.38
N GLY A 66 4.85 6.27 13.14
CA GLY A 66 3.73 7.01 13.66
C GLY A 66 3.72 7.07 15.19
N ASN A 67 2.54 7.30 15.73
CA ASN A 67 2.24 7.33 17.17
C ASN A 67 1.58 6.02 17.62
N GLY A 68 1.86 4.90 16.94
CA GLY A 68 1.21 3.61 17.15
C GLY A 68 -0.15 3.44 16.45
N LYS A 69 -0.66 4.48 15.78
CA LYS A 69 -1.94 4.43 15.02
C LYS A 69 -1.74 4.34 13.51
N PHE A 70 -0.55 4.66 12.99
CA PHE A 70 -0.24 4.58 11.56
C PHE A 70 1.23 4.20 11.33
N ASN A 71 1.54 3.72 10.12
CA ASN A 71 2.89 3.57 9.61
C ASN A 71 2.99 4.28 8.26
N LEU A 72 4.03 5.09 8.08
CA LEU A 72 4.34 5.72 6.79
C LEU A 72 5.51 5.00 6.13
N MET A 73 5.32 4.59 4.89
CA MET A 73 6.30 3.81 4.14
C MET A 73 6.43 4.30 2.70
N ILE A 74 7.61 4.09 2.14
CA ILE A 74 7.90 4.29 0.73
C ILE A 74 8.11 2.93 0.06
N LEU A 75 7.31 2.65 -0.96
CA LEU A 75 7.43 1.45 -1.78
C LEU A 75 8.13 1.78 -3.09
N CYS A 76 9.21 1.06 -3.35
CA CYS A 76 9.99 1.22 -4.58
C CYS A 76 9.67 0.06 -5.53
N TRP A 77 9.21 0.39 -6.74
CA TRP A 77 8.85 -0.59 -7.76
C TRP A 77 9.83 -0.49 -8.92
N GLY A 78 10.67 -1.51 -9.07
CA GLY A 78 11.54 -1.71 -10.22
C GLY A 78 10.74 -1.98 -11.51
N GLU A 79 11.45 -2.17 -12.62
CA GLU A 79 10.80 -2.55 -13.88
C GLU A 79 10.21 -3.97 -13.83
N GLY A 80 8.99 -4.12 -14.35
CA GLY A 80 8.27 -5.40 -14.31
C GLY A 80 7.66 -5.76 -12.95
N HIS A 81 7.95 -5.02 -11.88
CA HIS A 81 7.40 -5.32 -10.56
C HIS A 81 5.90 -5.07 -10.49
N GLY A 82 5.23 -5.89 -9.69
CA GLY A 82 3.83 -5.77 -9.34
C GLY A 82 3.57 -6.49 -8.03
N SER A 83 2.47 -6.15 -7.37
CA SER A 83 2.02 -6.89 -6.21
C SER A 83 1.16 -8.07 -6.65
N SER A 84 1.11 -9.11 -5.82
CA SER A 84 0.01 -10.06 -5.87
C SER A 84 -1.30 -9.36 -5.53
N ILE A 85 -2.41 -9.96 -5.91
CA ILE A 85 -3.72 -9.55 -5.41
C ILE A 85 -3.71 -9.74 -3.88
N HIS A 86 -4.06 -8.70 -3.13
CA HIS A 86 -4.11 -8.74 -1.66
C HIS A 86 -5.25 -7.86 -1.13
N ASP A 87 -5.71 -8.16 0.09
CA ASP A 87 -6.60 -7.29 0.84
C ASP A 87 -5.80 -6.38 1.79
N HIS A 88 -6.51 -5.44 2.42
CA HIS A 88 -5.94 -4.49 3.39
C HIS A 88 -6.39 -4.78 4.83
N THR A 89 -6.87 -6.00 5.12
CA THR A 89 -7.24 -6.51 6.47
C THR A 89 -7.92 -5.45 7.37
N ASP A 90 -9.03 -4.86 6.90
CA ASP A 90 -9.81 -3.83 7.60
C ASP A 90 -9.01 -2.60 8.09
N SER A 91 -7.90 -2.29 7.42
CA SER A 91 -7.07 -1.12 7.66
C SER A 91 -7.29 -0.06 6.57
N HIS A 92 -7.08 1.21 6.93
CA HIS A 92 -7.11 2.29 5.94
C HIS A 92 -5.75 2.42 5.27
N CYS A 93 -5.78 2.53 3.95
CA CYS A 93 -4.58 2.61 3.14
C CYS A 93 -4.67 3.83 2.22
N PHE A 94 -3.73 4.75 2.36
CA PHE A 94 -3.59 5.90 1.49
C PHE A 94 -2.34 5.73 0.66
N LEU A 95 -2.50 5.76 -0.66
CA LEU A 95 -1.38 5.60 -1.59
C LEU A 95 -1.21 6.90 -2.38
N LYS A 96 -0.07 7.56 -2.17
CA LYS A 96 0.35 8.73 -2.92
C LYS A 96 1.48 8.37 -3.88
N LEU A 97 1.38 8.74 -5.15
CA LEU A 97 2.48 8.54 -6.08
C LEU A 97 3.52 9.66 -5.95
N LEU A 98 4.77 9.31 -5.62
CA LEU A 98 5.87 10.26 -5.47
C LEU A 98 6.65 10.44 -6.76
N GLN A 99 6.80 9.39 -7.57
CA GLN A 99 7.46 9.48 -8.86
C GLN A 99 6.82 8.53 -9.86
N GLY A 100 6.53 9.07 -11.05
CA GLY A 100 6.13 8.33 -12.25
C GLY A 100 4.66 7.91 -12.33
N GLN A 101 4.35 6.64 -12.62
CA GLN A 101 2.99 6.18 -12.95
C GLN A 101 2.71 4.77 -12.41
N LEU A 102 1.54 4.57 -11.80
CA LEU A 102 1.13 3.30 -11.19
C LEU A 102 -0.28 2.91 -11.66
N LYS A 103 -0.47 1.64 -12.03
CA LYS A 103 -1.78 1.14 -12.43
C LYS A 103 -2.36 0.31 -11.30
N GLU A 104 -3.45 0.80 -10.74
CA GLU A 104 -4.24 0.11 -9.74
C GLU A 104 -5.38 -0.63 -10.44
N THR A 105 -5.54 -1.92 -10.13
CA THR A 105 -6.63 -2.76 -10.64
C THR A 105 -7.38 -3.36 -9.46
N LEU A 106 -8.69 -3.14 -9.43
CA LEU A 106 -9.57 -3.69 -8.43
C LEU A 106 -10.25 -4.95 -8.96
N PHE A 107 -10.32 -5.98 -8.13
CA PHE A 107 -11.01 -7.24 -8.43
C PHE A 107 -12.20 -7.47 -7.51
N ASN A 108 -13.20 -8.17 -8.02
CA ASN A 108 -14.29 -8.70 -7.20
C ASN A 108 -13.80 -9.88 -6.36
N TRP A 109 -14.43 -10.12 -5.20
CA TRP A 109 -14.18 -11.36 -4.46
C TRP A 109 -14.62 -12.58 -5.28
N PRO A 110 -13.85 -13.68 -5.23
CA PRO A 110 -14.27 -14.93 -5.85
C PRO A 110 -15.60 -15.41 -5.24
N ASP A 111 -16.53 -15.83 -6.10
CA ASP A 111 -17.75 -16.50 -5.64
C ASP A 111 -17.39 -17.89 -5.13
N VAL A 112 -17.79 -18.21 -3.90
CA VAL A 112 -17.52 -19.49 -3.23
C VAL A 112 -18.11 -20.68 -4.03
N LYS A 113 -19.10 -20.42 -4.88
CA LYS A 113 -19.77 -21.44 -5.69
C LYS A 113 -19.04 -21.80 -6.99
N SER A 114 -18.12 -20.97 -7.49
CA SER A 114 -17.40 -21.25 -8.74
C SER A 114 -15.99 -21.78 -8.45
N LYS A 115 -15.83 -23.11 -8.50
CA LYS A 115 -14.59 -23.84 -8.15
C LYS A 115 -13.36 -23.57 -9.04
N SER A 116 -13.41 -22.63 -10.00
CA SER A 116 -12.29 -22.39 -10.91
C SER A 116 -12.39 -21.10 -11.73
N GLN A 117 -12.97 -20.01 -11.20
CA GLN A 117 -13.03 -18.77 -11.97
C GLN A 117 -11.89 -17.82 -11.65
N GLU A 118 -11.26 -17.35 -12.72
CA GLU A 118 -10.37 -16.19 -12.75
C GLU A 118 -11.07 -14.99 -12.10
N MET A 119 -10.35 -14.25 -11.26
CA MET A 119 -10.92 -13.09 -10.56
C MET A 119 -11.37 -12.04 -11.57
N SER A 120 -12.64 -11.61 -11.49
CA SER A 120 -13.17 -10.59 -12.40
C SER A 120 -12.72 -9.19 -11.98
N LYS A 121 -12.16 -8.44 -12.93
CA LYS A 121 -11.76 -7.05 -12.75
C LYS A 121 -13.01 -6.16 -12.57
N LYS A 122 -13.05 -5.40 -11.48
CA LYS A 122 -14.10 -4.41 -11.18
C LYS A 122 -13.80 -3.06 -11.83
N TRP A 123 -12.57 -2.55 -11.68
CA TRP A 123 -12.12 -1.34 -12.37
C TRP A 123 -10.59 -1.30 -12.44
N GLU A 124 -10.06 -0.37 -13.22
CA GLU A 124 -8.63 -0.05 -13.27
C GLU A 124 -8.43 1.45 -13.41
N LYS A 125 -7.46 1.98 -12.65
CA LYS A 125 -7.11 3.39 -12.64
C LYS A 125 -5.60 3.52 -12.78
N THR A 126 -5.18 4.53 -13.54
CA THR A 126 -3.76 4.90 -13.61
C THR A 126 -3.54 6.13 -12.74
N LEU A 127 -2.77 5.97 -11.67
CA LEU A 127 -2.32 7.06 -10.83
C LEU A 127 -1.11 7.74 -11.46
N GLN A 128 -1.15 9.07 -11.50
CA GLN A 128 -0.06 9.95 -11.90
C GLN A 128 0.66 10.51 -10.67
N GLU A 129 1.84 11.07 -10.89
CA GLU A 129 2.63 11.72 -9.86
C GLU A 129 1.80 12.74 -9.06
N ASN A 130 2.07 12.81 -7.76
CA ASN A 130 1.37 13.60 -6.76
C ASN A 130 -0.09 13.21 -6.47
N GLN A 131 -0.72 12.34 -7.26
CA GLN A 131 -2.07 11.86 -6.97
C GLN A 131 -2.08 10.97 -5.73
N CYS A 132 -3.12 11.13 -4.91
CA CYS A 132 -3.40 10.29 -3.76
C CYS A 132 -4.71 9.51 -3.98
N THR A 133 -4.68 8.21 -3.74
CA THR A 133 -5.87 7.34 -3.68
C THR A 133 -6.03 6.79 -2.28
N TYR A 134 -7.22 6.29 -2.00
CA TYR A 134 -7.60 5.70 -0.73
C TYR A 134 -8.26 4.34 -0.99
N ILE A 135 -7.86 3.35 -0.18
CA ILE A 135 -8.36 1.98 -0.22
C ILE A 135 -8.70 1.59 1.22
N ASN A 136 -9.86 0.95 1.42
CA ASN A 136 -10.27 0.42 2.72
C ASN A 136 -10.99 -0.93 2.55
N GLY A 137 -10.72 -1.85 3.47
CA GLY A 137 -11.50 -3.06 3.67
C GLY A 137 -11.36 -4.08 2.55
N LYS A 138 -12.19 -5.14 2.62
CA LYS A 138 -12.23 -6.36 1.79
C LYS A 138 -12.25 -6.07 0.29
N ILE A 139 -11.14 -5.61 -0.23
CA ILE A 139 -10.98 -5.24 -1.62
C ILE A 139 -9.64 -5.82 -2.04
N SER A 140 -9.72 -6.80 -2.92
CA SER A 140 -8.57 -7.40 -3.57
C SER A 140 -8.06 -6.43 -4.64
N SER A 141 -6.97 -5.72 -4.35
CA SER A 141 -6.32 -4.86 -5.33
C SER A 141 -5.01 -5.46 -5.81
N MET A 142 -4.74 -5.30 -7.10
CA MET A 142 -3.43 -5.54 -7.69
C MET A 142 -2.88 -4.19 -8.15
N ILE A 143 -1.64 -3.94 -7.77
CA ILE A 143 -0.87 -2.83 -8.31
C ILE A 143 0.09 -3.40 -9.34
N LYS A 144 -0.07 -2.98 -10.59
CA LYS A 144 0.79 -3.39 -11.70
C LYS A 144 1.44 -2.17 -12.34
N LYS A 145 2.71 -2.31 -12.71
CA LYS A 145 3.47 -1.29 -13.42
C LYS A 145 3.04 -1.12 -14.88
N LYS A 146 3.01 0.12 -15.39
CA LYS A 146 3.12 0.43 -16.84
C LYS A 146 4.56 0.93 -17.12
N LYS A 147 5.20 0.48 -18.20
CA LYS A 147 6.64 0.61 -18.60
C LYS A 147 7.46 1.88 -18.21
N LYS A 148 8.80 1.63 -18.09
CA LYS A 148 10.01 2.50 -18.02
C LYS A 148 10.15 3.46 -16.81
N SER A 149 11.26 3.30 -16.07
CA SER A 149 11.73 4.01 -14.85
C SER A 149 11.28 3.41 -13.50
N PRO A 150 12.14 3.32 -12.46
CA PRO A 150 11.71 2.92 -11.12
C PRO A 150 10.64 3.88 -10.59
N TYR A 151 9.54 3.32 -10.09
CA TYR A 151 8.45 4.10 -9.50
C TYR A 151 8.59 4.14 -8.00
N LEU A 152 8.21 5.28 -7.44
CA LEU A 152 8.14 5.46 -6.01
C LEU A 152 6.72 5.83 -5.64
N CYS A 153 6.09 5.04 -4.78
CA CYS A 153 4.87 5.45 -4.12
C CYS A 153 5.08 5.53 -2.61
N CYS A 154 4.44 6.52 -2.00
CA CYS A 154 4.27 6.61 -0.57
C CYS A 154 2.99 5.86 -0.21
N LEU A 155 3.08 4.98 0.77
CA LEU A 155 1.97 4.24 1.35
C LEU A 155 1.87 4.61 2.82
N LEU A 156 0.73 5.16 3.20
CA LEU A 156 0.36 5.37 4.59
C LEU A 156 -0.66 4.31 4.98
N PHE A 157 -0.29 3.49 5.96
CA PHE A 157 -1.13 2.43 6.48
C PHE A 157 -1.61 2.80 7.88
N VAL A 158 -2.92 2.83 8.10
CA VAL A 158 -3.52 3.15 9.39
C VAL A 158 -4.06 1.86 10.01
N THR A 159 -3.47 1.46 11.12
CA THR A 159 -4.00 0.39 11.95
C THR A 159 -5.00 1.02 12.91
N LEU A 160 -6.28 1.00 12.56
CA LEU A 160 -7.31 1.31 13.57
C LEU A 160 -7.17 0.25 14.67
N TRP A 161 -7.07 0.70 15.92
CA TRP A 161 -6.88 -0.12 17.12
C TRP A 161 -8.01 -1.14 17.38
N ASN A 162 -8.97 -1.31 16.47
CA ASN A 162 -10.10 -2.22 16.61
C ASN A 162 -10.01 -3.51 15.79
N SER A 163 -8.94 -3.73 15.02
CA SER A 163 -8.77 -4.94 14.21
C SER A 163 -7.42 -5.61 14.45
N ILE A 164 -7.12 -5.95 15.71
CA ILE A 164 -6.19 -7.04 15.97
C ILE A 164 -6.96 -8.33 15.63
N PRO A 165 -6.65 -9.06 14.54
CA PRO A 165 -7.28 -10.36 14.31
C PRO A 165 -7.06 -11.23 15.54
N HIS A 166 -8.07 -12.00 15.97
CA HIS A 166 -8.03 -12.81 17.20
C HIS A 166 -6.78 -13.72 17.32
N SER A 167 -6.10 -14.00 16.20
CA SER A 167 -4.83 -14.73 16.11
C SER A 167 -3.59 -13.97 16.59
N LEU A 168 -3.64 -12.64 16.70
CA LEU A 168 -2.60 -11.78 17.29
C LEU A 168 -2.81 -11.57 18.80
N CYS A 169 -4.05 -11.68 19.31
CA CYS A 169 -4.33 -11.70 20.76
C CYS A 169 -3.74 -12.94 21.47
N LEU A 170 -3.28 -13.95 20.73
CA LEU A 170 -2.67 -15.17 21.24
C LEU A 170 -1.13 -15.17 21.12
N ALA A 171 -0.51 -14.03 20.82
CA ALA A 171 0.95 -13.96 20.78
C ALA A 171 1.52 -14.08 22.22
N PRO A 172 2.38 -15.07 22.51
CA PRO A 172 2.85 -15.33 23.87
C PRO A 172 3.84 -14.28 24.41
N SER A 173 4.25 -13.32 23.57
CA SER A 173 5.15 -12.23 23.96
C SER A 173 5.00 -11.01 23.05
N LEU A 174 5.44 -9.84 23.53
CA LEU A 174 5.50 -8.59 22.76
C LEU A 174 6.36 -8.72 21.50
N ALA A 175 7.42 -9.56 21.54
CA ALA A 175 8.25 -9.86 20.38
C ALA A 175 7.49 -10.69 19.33
N SER A 176 6.74 -11.72 19.75
CA SER A 176 5.88 -12.49 18.84
C SER A 176 4.73 -11.67 18.26
N PHE A 177 4.19 -10.72 19.03
CA PHE A 177 3.19 -9.77 18.55
C PHE A 177 3.76 -8.88 17.46
N LYS A 178 4.92 -8.24 17.70
CA LYS A 178 5.63 -7.41 16.71
C LYS A 178 6.01 -8.19 15.46
N THR A 179 6.47 -9.44 15.61
CA THR A 179 6.82 -10.30 14.45
C THR A 179 5.58 -10.71 13.66
N ARG A 180 4.49 -11.16 14.31
CA ARG A 180 3.24 -11.53 13.61
C ARG A 180 2.58 -10.32 12.94
N LEU A 181 2.65 -9.15 13.56
CA LEU A 181 2.17 -7.90 13.00
C LEU A 181 3.01 -7.51 11.76
N LYS A 182 4.34 -7.66 11.84
CA LYS A 182 5.24 -7.53 10.68
C LYS A 182 4.98 -8.57 9.58
N THR A 183 4.53 -9.78 9.89
CA THR A 183 4.21 -10.77 8.84
C THR A 183 2.84 -10.50 8.20
N LEU A 184 1.84 -10.13 9.00
CA LEU A 184 0.47 -9.83 8.55
C LEU A 184 0.38 -8.56 7.69
N LEU A 185 1.07 -7.50 8.09
CA LEU A 185 1.09 -6.23 7.34
C LEU A 185 1.93 -6.32 6.05
N PHE A 186 2.81 -7.32 5.92
CA PHE A 186 3.82 -7.36 4.85
C PHE A 186 3.71 -8.53 3.86
N ASP A 187 3.07 -9.67 4.19
CA ASP A 187 3.22 -10.89 3.36
C ASP A 187 1.99 -11.82 3.21
N ARG A 188 0.73 -11.34 3.28
CA ARG A 188 -0.41 -12.17 2.87
C ARG A 188 -0.70 -12.06 1.37
N ALA A 189 0.25 -12.52 0.55
CA ALA A 189 0.00 -12.79 -0.86
C ALA A 189 -0.84 -14.07 -0.99
N PHE A 190 -1.96 -14.03 -1.70
CA PHE A 190 -2.63 -15.26 -2.15
C PHE A 190 -1.71 -15.90 -3.23
N SER A 191 -1.03 -17.00 -2.87
CA SER A 191 -0.27 -17.90 -3.76
C SER A 191 -1.15 -18.41 -4.92
N HIS A 192 -0.78 -18.58 -6.20
CA HIS A 192 0.47 -18.52 -7.00
C HIS A 192 0.09 -18.26 -8.49
N PRO A 193 1.00 -17.80 -9.38
CA PRO A 193 0.80 -17.89 -10.84
C PRO A 193 0.96 -19.35 -11.33
N PRO A 194 0.24 -19.77 -12.40
CA PRO A 194 0.34 -21.13 -12.91
C PRO A 194 1.75 -21.43 -13.47
N THR A 195 2.28 -22.59 -13.12
CA THR A 195 3.54 -23.13 -13.64
C THR A 195 3.41 -23.36 -15.15
N PRO A 196 4.33 -22.87 -16.01
CA PRO A 196 4.33 -23.23 -17.42
C PRO A 196 4.77 -24.70 -17.56
N THR A 197 3.84 -25.55 -17.99
CA THR A 197 4.14 -26.90 -18.47
C THR A 197 4.92 -26.78 -19.78
N ILE A 198 6.23 -27.06 -19.74
CA ILE A 198 7.05 -27.28 -20.93
C ILE A 198 6.76 -28.71 -21.41
N PRO A 199 6.33 -28.94 -22.68
CA PRO A 199 6.25 -30.29 -23.21
C PRO A 199 7.66 -30.90 -23.29
N ALA A 200 7.81 -32.10 -22.74
CA ALA A 200 9.04 -32.87 -22.82
C ALA A 200 9.39 -33.13 -24.29
N LEU A 201 10.55 -32.63 -24.71
CA LEU A 201 11.26 -33.14 -25.89
C LEU A 201 11.64 -34.59 -25.59
N HIS A 202 10.92 -35.54 -26.17
CA HIS A 202 11.39 -36.91 -26.28
C HIS A 202 12.55 -36.92 -27.28
N ALA A 203 13.73 -37.21 -26.76
CA ALA A 203 14.85 -37.69 -27.57
C ALA A 203 14.62 -39.17 -27.89
N SER A 204 14.56 -39.50 -29.17
CA SER A 204 14.91 -40.79 -29.77
C SER A 204 15.21 -40.53 -31.24
#